data_AF-A0A0B6ACY3-F1
#
_entry.id   AF-A0A0B6ACY3-F1
#
_cell.length_a   1.000
_cell.length_b   1.000
_cell.length_c   1.000
_cell.angle_alpha   90.00
_cell.angle_beta   90.00
_cell.angle_gamma   90.00
#
_symmetry.space_group_name_H-M   'P 1'
#
loop_
_entity.id
_entity.type
_entity.pdbx_description
1 polymer ?
#
loop_
_entity_poly.entity_id
_entity_poly.type
_entity_poly.pdbx_seq_one_letter_code
_entity_poly.pdbx_strand_id
1 'polypeptide(L)'
;MLKKQTLVDLFYKRTHELFSEYLSCYDTTLLYQKAAELNIDTKKHILIALITIRSQADLQLLNLHLHRLVSDIKSVFSSKAPVVYGFDTKVTIVFTLDPYEKHHAIIKQLEDLLSKWRYYNECHVKTGIGSRYSHFTQIGKSYSEAEKAVSYLLSQQQDGCMLYEEIGINRLFINQSKEEVKTFIDEVFLPLKNNHSNDEPLEQTLEAYFDNNRSASLTAKQLHIHVNTLYQRLKKIEGKMNISFTNSEHLLKVQLACYLKKFHYS
;
A
#
# COMPACT_ATOMS: atom_id res chain seq x y z
N MET A 1 -26.12 -25.97 -10.39
CA MET A 1 -25.05 -24.99 -10.14
C MET A 1 -25.27 -24.19 -8.86
N LEU A 2 -26.46 -23.59 -8.67
CA LEU A 2 -26.82 -22.79 -7.47
C LEU A 2 -26.50 -23.46 -6.12
N LYS A 3 -26.91 -24.73 -5.89
CA LYS A 3 -26.61 -25.45 -4.62
C LYS A 3 -25.11 -25.63 -4.33
N LYS A 4 -24.26 -25.72 -5.36
CA LYS A 4 -22.81 -25.86 -5.17
C LYS A 4 -22.18 -24.50 -4.82
N GLN A 5 -22.63 -23.41 -5.46
CA GLN A 5 -22.20 -22.05 -5.11
C GLN A 5 -22.53 -21.72 -3.66
N THR A 6 -23.75 -22.03 -3.20
CA THR A 6 -24.17 -21.78 -1.81
C THR A 6 -23.28 -22.50 -0.78
N LEU A 7 -22.80 -23.71 -1.08
CA LEU A 7 -21.91 -24.46 -0.18
C LEU A 7 -20.50 -23.87 -0.13
N VAL A 8 -19.97 -23.39 -1.26
CA VAL A 8 -18.65 -22.74 -1.30
C VAL A 8 -18.72 -21.37 -0.61
N ASP A 9 -19.80 -20.61 -0.80
CA ASP A 9 -20.04 -19.35 -0.09
C ASP A 9 -20.12 -19.56 1.43
N LEU A 10 -20.84 -20.60 1.88
CA LEU A 10 -20.90 -20.99 3.29
C LEU A 10 -19.53 -21.41 3.84
N PHE A 11 -18.75 -22.15 3.05
CA PHE A 11 -17.39 -22.52 3.41
C PHE A 11 -16.52 -21.26 3.58
N TYR A 12 -16.52 -20.34 2.62
CA TYR A 12 -15.74 -19.10 2.72
C TYR A 12 -16.18 -18.21 3.86
N LYS A 13 -17.49 -18.07 4.09
CA LYS A 13 -18.02 -17.32 5.22
C LYS A 13 -17.52 -17.91 6.55
N ARG A 14 -17.60 -19.24 6.70
CA ARG A 14 -17.08 -19.92 7.90
C ARG A 14 -15.57 -19.77 8.05
N THR A 15 -14.80 -19.88 6.95
CA THR A 15 -13.35 -19.65 6.99
C THR A 15 -13.03 -18.21 7.39
N HIS A 16 -13.79 -17.24 6.88
CA HIS A 16 -13.65 -15.83 7.25
C HIS A 16 -13.95 -15.59 8.72
N GLU A 17 -15.02 -16.18 9.27
CA GLU A 17 -15.35 -16.10 10.70
C GLU A 17 -14.23 -16.68 11.56
N LEU A 18 -13.76 -17.90 11.26
CA LEU A 18 -12.64 -18.53 11.97
C LEU A 18 -11.35 -17.70 11.89
N PHE A 19 -11.06 -17.15 10.71
CA PHE A 19 -9.89 -16.30 10.51
C PHE A 19 -10.02 -14.96 11.26
N SER A 20 -11.20 -14.36 11.28
CA SER A 20 -11.45 -13.12 12.03
C SER A 20 -11.31 -13.35 13.54
N GLU A 21 -11.82 -14.47 14.05
CA GLU A 21 -11.60 -14.86 15.43
C GLU A 21 -10.11 -15.10 15.73
N TYR A 22 -9.37 -15.72 14.80
CA TYR A 22 -7.91 -15.88 14.91
C TYR A 22 -7.22 -14.51 15.04
N LEU A 23 -7.57 -13.55 14.19
CA LEU A 23 -6.98 -12.20 14.22
C LEU A 23 -7.25 -11.45 15.53
N SER A 24 -8.40 -11.71 16.16
CA SER A 24 -8.79 -11.10 17.44
C SER A 24 -8.27 -11.84 18.68
N CYS A 25 -7.61 -12.99 18.49
CA CYS A 25 -7.18 -13.87 19.58
C CYS A 25 -5.78 -13.50 20.09
N TYR A 26 -5.67 -13.30 21.40
CA TYR A 26 -4.40 -13.03 22.09
C TYR A 26 -3.90 -14.22 22.93
N ASP A 27 -4.74 -15.24 23.16
CA ASP A 27 -4.36 -16.45 23.87
C ASP A 27 -3.60 -17.40 22.95
N THR A 28 -2.36 -17.69 23.30
CA THR A 28 -1.47 -18.55 22.49
C THR A 28 -2.00 -19.98 22.37
N THR A 29 -2.65 -20.52 23.41
CA THR A 29 -3.19 -21.88 23.39
C THR A 29 -4.35 -21.99 22.40
N LEU A 30 -5.23 -20.98 22.41
CA LEU A 30 -6.36 -20.90 21.49
C LEU A 30 -5.88 -20.64 20.05
N LEU A 31 -4.81 -19.88 19.86
CA LEU A 31 -4.19 -19.70 18.54
C LEU A 31 -3.67 -21.02 17.95
N TYR A 32 -3.12 -21.94 18.76
CA TYR A 32 -2.72 -23.26 18.27
C TYR A 32 -3.92 -24.09 17.79
N GLN A 33 -5.03 -24.07 18.53
CA GLN A 33 -6.25 -24.76 18.13
C GLN A 33 -6.81 -24.19 16.81
N LYS A 34 -6.91 -22.86 16.71
CA LYS A 34 -7.39 -22.18 15.50
C LYS A 34 -6.45 -22.36 14.31
N ALA A 35 -5.14 -22.39 14.52
CA ALA A 35 -4.16 -22.70 13.48
C ALA A 35 -4.36 -24.12 12.92
N ALA A 36 -4.61 -25.10 13.81
CA ALA A 36 -4.88 -26.47 13.39
C ALA A 36 -6.19 -26.58 12.58
N GLU A 37 -7.26 -25.89 13.00
CA GLU A 37 -8.53 -25.85 12.24
C GLU A 37 -8.37 -25.25 10.83
N LEU A 38 -7.45 -24.29 10.67
CA LEU A 38 -7.12 -23.67 9.40
C LEU A 38 -6.00 -24.38 8.63
N ASN A 39 -5.50 -25.52 9.12
CA ASN A 39 -4.35 -26.26 8.55
C ASN A 39 -3.08 -25.42 8.39
N ILE A 40 -2.84 -24.49 9.31
CA ILE A 40 -1.66 -23.62 9.32
C ILE A 40 -0.52 -24.34 10.04
N ASP A 41 0.60 -24.55 9.34
CA ASP A 41 1.81 -25.13 9.93
C ASP A 41 2.49 -24.12 10.86
N THR A 42 2.53 -24.43 12.15
CA THR A 42 3.07 -23.55 13.20
C THR A 42 4.59 -23.48 13.21
N LYS A 43 5.28 -24.37 12.48
CA LYS A 43 6.75 -24.39 12.36
C LYS A 43 7.26 -23.64 11.14
N LYS A 44 6.36 -23.28 10.21
CA LYS A 44 6.71 -22.55 8.99
C LYS A 44 6.61 -21.05 9.20
N HIS A 45 7.33 -20.32 8.35
CA HIS A 45 7.16 -18.89 8.26
C HIS A 45 5.86 -18.59 7.52
N ILE A 46 5.24 -17.46 7.86
CA ILE A 46 3.97 -17.04 7.32
C ILE A 46 4.13 -15.75 6.50
N LEU A 47 3.24 -15.58 5.52
CA LEU A 47 3.10 -14.37 4.73
C LEU A 47 1.63 -14.23 4.32
N ILE A 48 1.03 -13.05 4.50
CA ILE A 48 -0.35 -12.80 4.09
C ILE A 48 -0.37 -12.00 2.79
N ALA A 49 -1.22 -12.41 1.85
CA ALA A 49 -1.59 -11.59 0.71
C ALA A 49 -3.10 -11.35 0.72
N LEU A 50 -3.47 -10.08 0.50
CA LEU A 50 -4.86 -9.63 0.41
C LEU A 50 -5.10 -9.06 -0.98
N ILE A 51 -6.03 -9.63 -1.70
CA ILE A 51 -6.39 -9.21 -3.06
C ILE A 51 -7.77 -8.56 -2.99
N THR A 52 -7.90 -7.33 -3.44
CA THR A 52 -9.19 -6.65 -3.61
C THR A 52 -9.53 -6.60 -5.08
N ILE A 53 -10.74 -7.04 -5.43
CA ILE A 53 -11.27 -6.97 -6.78
C ILE A 53 -12.30 -5.85 -6.82
N ARG A 54 -12.15 -4.93 -7.77
CA ARG A 54 -13.22 -3.99 -8.14
C ARG A 54 -13.67 -4.29 -9.56
N SER A 55 -14.95 -4.58 -9.70
CA SER A 55 -15.63 -4.74 -10.97
C SER A 55 -16.80 -3.76 -11.04
N GLN A 56 -17.08 -3.21 -12.22
CA GLN A 56 -18.30 -2.43 -12.47
C GLN A 56 -19.53 -3.33 -12.67
N ALA A 57 -19.36 -4.65 -12.63
CA ALA A 57 -20.42 -5.62 -12.86
C ALA A 57 -21.30 -5.84 -11.62
N ASP A 58 -22.46 -6.47 -11.85
CA ASP A 58 -23.38 -6.89 -10.81
C ASP A 58 -22.72 -7.89 -9.83
N LEU A 59 -23.21 -7.92 -8.58
CA LEU A 59 -22.72 -8.73 -7.46
C LEU A 59 -22.59 -10.22 -7.83
N GLN A 60 -23.46 -10.75 -8.70
CA GLN A 60 -23.38 -12.14 -9.15
C GLN A 60 -22.11 -12.42 -9.95
N LEU A 61 -21.70 -11.51 -10.85
CA LEU A 61 -20.49 -11.68 -11.65
C LEU A 61 -19.24 -11.53 -10.78
N LEU A 62 -19.27 -10.59 -9.82
CA LEU A 62 -18.20 -10.43 -8.84
C LEU A 62 -17.97 -11.71 -8.02
N ASN A 63 -19.05 -12.34 -7.54
CA ASN A 63 -18.95 -13.61 -6.82
C ASN A 63 -18.34 -14.71 -7.69
N LEU A 64 -18.77 -14.84 -8.96
CA LEU A 64 -18.16 -15.79 -9.91
C LEU A 64 -16.67 -15.54 -10.10
N HIS A 65 -16.26 -14.27 -10.23
CA HIS A 65 -14.86 -13.87 -10.37
C HIS A 65 -14.04 -14.24 -9.14
N LEU A 66 -14.56 -14.00 -7.93
CA LEU A 66 -13.90 -14.39 -6.68
C LEU A 66 -13.70 -15.90 -6.57
N HIS A 67 -14.76 -16.68 -6.84
CA HIS A 67 -14.69 -18.15 -6.82
C HIS A 67 -13.64 -18.68 -7.79
N ARG A 68 -13.63 -18.15 -9.02
CA ARG A 68 -12.65 -18.53 -10.04
C ARG A 68 -11.23 -18.17 -9.60
N LEU A 69 -11.02 -16.95 -9.11
CA LEU A 69 -9.71 -16.51 -8.66
C LEU A 69 -9.19 -17.36 -7.49
N VAL A 70 -10.03 -17.65 -6.49
CA VAL A 70 -9.66 -18.55 -5.39
C VAL A 70 -9.28 -19.94 -5.90
N SER A 71 -10.03 -20.49 -6.87
CA SER A 71 -9.73 -21.78 -7.47
C SER A 71 -8.38 -21.77 -8.20
N ASP A 72 -8.11 -20.72 -8.99
CA ASP A 72 -6.85 -20.56 -9.72
C ASP A 72 -5.67 -20.46 -8.74
N ILE A 73 -5.78 -19.65 -7.68
CA ILE A 73 -4.77 -19.52 -6.62
C ILE A 73 -4.53 -20.87 -5.93
N LYS A 74 -5.60 -21.59 -5.54
CA LYS A 74 -5.47 -22.90 -4.91
C LYS A 74 -4.79 -23.92 -5.83
N SER A 75 -5.04 -23.86 -7.14
CA SER A 75 -4.41 -24.76 -8.11
C SER A 75 -2.90 -24.50 -8.24
N VAL A 76 -2.48 -23.24 -8.21
CA VAL A 76 -1.06 -22.84 -8.37
C VAL A 76 -0.28 -22.98 -7.07
N PHE A 77 -0.90 -22.69 -5.92
CA PHE A 77 -0.22 -22.63 -4.62
C PHE A 77 -0.65 -23.73 -3.64
N SER A 78 -1.18 -24.85 -4.13
CA SER A 78 -1.77 -25.92 -3.31
C SER A 78 -0.94 -26.37 -2.10
N SER A 79 0.39 -26.42 -2.23
CA SER A 79 1.30 -26.84 -1.16
C SER A 79 1.79 -25.73 -0.24
N LYS A 80 1.59 -24.46 -0.63
CA LYS A 80 2.14 -23.28 0.05
C LYS A 80 1.07 -22.32 0.57
N ALA A 81 -0.18 -22.47 0.16
CA ALA A 81 -1.30 -21.62 0.57
C ALA A 81 -2.40 -22.46 1.24
N PRO A 82 -2.20 -22.92 2.50
CA PRO A 82 -3.18 -23.75 3.21
C PRO A 82 -4.54 -23.07 3.36
N VAL A 83 -4.56 -21.73 3.44
CA VAL A 83 -5.80 -20.94 3.57
C VAL A 83 -5.91 -20.01 2.38
N VAL A 84 -6.97 -20.20 1.59
CA VAL A 84 -7.40 -19.28 0.54
C VAL A 84 -8.92 -19.22 0.55
N TYR A 85 -9.48 -18.04 0.76
CA TYR A 85 -10.92 -17.81 0.73
C TYR A 85 -11.25 -16.41 0.20
N GLY A 86 -12.42 -16.28 -0.42
CA GLY A 86 -12.98 -15.00 -0.85
C GLY A 86 -14.12 -14.58 0.07
N PHE A 87 -14.13 -13.33 0.52
CA PHE A 87 -15.23 -12.76 1.31
C PHE A 87 -15.47 -11.31 0.86
N ASP A 88 -16.73 -11.00 0.56
CA ASP A 88 -17.15 -9.72 -0.02
C ASP A 88 -16.37 -9.40 -1.32
N THR A 89 -15.48 -8.41 -1.32
CA THR A 89 -14.65 -7.99 -2.46
C THR A 89 -13.19 -8.43 -2.34
N LYS A 90 -12.87 -9.20 -1.30
CA LYS A 90 -11.50 -9.53 -0.90
C LYS A 90 -11.23 -11.03 -1.04
N VAL A 91 -10.04 -11.39 -1.49
CA VAL A 91 -9.47 -12.73 -1.37
C VAL A 91 -8.29 -12.67 -0.41
N THR A 92 -8.35 -13.48 0.63
CA THR A 92 -7.29 -13.62 1.63
C THR A 92 -6.52 -14.90 1.38
N ILE A 93 -5.19 -14.79 1.33
CA ILE A 93 -4.26 -15.90 1.18
C ILE A 93 -3.32 -15.92 2.38
N VAL A 94 -3.21 -17.07 3.04
CA VAL A 94 -2.16 -17.34 4.02
C VAL A 94 -1.13 -18.25 3.36
N PHE A 95 0.05 -17.72 3.08
CA PHE A 95 1.18 -18.51 2.63
C PHE A 95 1.98 -19.07 3.81
N THR A 96 2.38 -20.33 3.72
CA THR A 96 3.32 -21.00 4.61
C THR A 96 4.58 -21.39 3.85
N LEU A 97 5.73 -21.01 4.41
CA LEU A 97 7.03 -21.03 3.74
C LEU A 97 8.08 -21.67 4.64
N ASP A 98 8.98 -22.46 4.05
CA ASP A 98 10.10 -23.01 4.81
C ASP A 98 11.09 -21.87 5.17
N PRO A 99 11.71 -21.87 6.37
CA PRO A 99 12.50 -20.73 6.89
C PRO A 99 13.52 -20.14 5.91
N TYR A 100 14.18 -20.99 5.12
CA TYR A 100 15.22 -20.59 4.17
C TYR A 100 14.70 -20.28 2.75
N GLU A 101 13.41 -20.50 2.48
CA GLU A 101 12.82 -20.24 1.18
C GLU A 101 12.65 -18.72 0.94
N LYS A 102 13.12 -18.24 -0.23
CA LYS A 102 12.93 -16.84 -0.63
C LYS A 102 11.48 -16.64 -1.10
N HIS A 103 10.76 -15.73 -0.44
CA HIS A 103 9.36 -15.43 -0.78
C HIS A 103 9.18 -14.69 -2.12
N HIS A 104 10.25 -14.09 -2.66
CA HIS A 104 10.23 -13.36 -3.94
C HIS A 104 9.68 -14.19 -5.11
N ALA A 105 9.99 -15.49 -5.16
CA ALA A 105 9.49 -16.36 -6.21
C ALA A 105 7.96 -16.52 -6.17
N ILE A 106 7.39 -16.58 -4.97
CA ILE A 106 5.94 -16.76 -4.76
C ILE A 106 5.20 -15.48 -5.07
N ILE A 107 5.77 -14.34 -4.67
CA ILE A 107 5.25 -13.02 -5.02
C ILE A 107 5.23 -12.84 -6.53
N LYS A 108 6.33 -13.15 -7.22
CA LYS A 108 6.40 -13.07 -8.69
C LYS A 108 5.38 -13.99 -9.36
N GLN A 109 5.23 -15.22 -8.88
CA GLN A 109 4.20 -16.14 -9.38
C GLN A 109 2.79 -15.60 -9.18
N LEU A 110 2.52 -14.96 -8.04
CA LEU A 110 1.24 -14.34 -7.75
C LEU A 110 1.00 -13.13 -8.68
N GLU A 111 2.00 -12.29 -8.89
CA GLU A 111 1.95 -11.18 -9.84
C GLU A 111 1.67 -11.65 -11.28
N ASP A 112 2.34 -12.71 -11.73
CA ASP A 112 2.14 -13.28 -13.06
C ASP A 112 0.72 -13.84 -13.22
N LEU A 113 0.20 -14.54 -12.20
CA LEU A 113 -1.16 -15.06 -12.16
C LEU A 113 -2.17 -13.91 -12.26
N LEU A 114 -2.01 -12.89 -11.42
CA LEU A 114 -2.93 -11.76 -11.35
C LEU A 114 -2.87 -10.86 -12.58
N SER A 115 -1.70 -10.70 -13.19
CA SER A 115 -1.55 -9.94 -14.44
C SER A 115 -2.32 -10.61 -15.58
N LYS A 116 -2.21 -11.94 -15.71
CA LYS A 116 -3.05 -12.72 -16.66
C LYS A 116 -4.53 -12.58 -16.32
N TRP A 117 -4.89 -12.66 -15.04
CA TRP A 117 -6.27 -12.58 -14.61
C TRP A 117 -6.91 -11.23 -14.93
N ARG A 118 -6.18 -10.11 -14.73
CA ARG A 118 -6.62 -8.77 -15.14
C ARG A 118 -6.86 -8.66 -16.64
N TYR A 119 -5.93 -9.18 -17.43
CA TYR A 119 -6.01 -9.15 -18.89
C TYR A 119 -7.25 -9.90 -19.42
N TYR A 120 -7.56 -11.08 -18.87
CA TYR A 120 -8.67 -11.91 -19.36
C TYR A 120 -10.06 -11.53 -18.82
N ASN A 121 -10.16 -10.85 -17.68
CA ASN A 121 -11.44 -10.61 -17.01
C ASN A 121 -11.81 -9.12 -16.89
N GLU A 122 -11.02 -8.22 -17.49
CA GLU A 122 -11.26 -6.75 -17.48
C GLU A 122 -11.57 -6.20 -16.08
N CYS A 123 -10.86 -6.70 -15.07
CA CYS A 123 -11.10 -6.35 -13.67
C CYS A 123 -9.88 -5.65 -13.06
N HIS A 124 -10.15 -4.61 -12.28
CA HIS A 124 -9.14 -3.93 -11.49
C HIS A 124 -8.85 -4.76 -10.24
N VAL A 125 -7.61 -5.22 -10.12
CA VAL A 125 -7.17 -6.01 -8.98
C VAL A 125 -6.06 -5.26 -8.26
N LYS A 126 -6.15 -5.19 -6.94
CA LYS A 126 -5.13 -4.57 -6.09
C LYS A 126 -4.72 -5.55 -5.02
N THR A 127 -3.43 -5.85 -4.92
CA THR A 127 -2.91 -6.87 -4.01
C THR A 127 -1.94 -6.25 -3.04
N GLY A 128 -2.24 -6.33 -1.75
CA GLY A 128 -1.31 -5.97 -0.69
C GLY A 128 -0.71 -7.24 -0.09
N ILE A 129 0.59 -7.22 0.14
CA ILE A 129 1.33 -8.36 0.71
C ILE A 129 1.99 -7.88 2.00
N GLY A 130 1.75 -8.57 3.11
CA GLY A 130 2.37 -8.26 4.40
C GLY A 130 3.85 -8.62 4.45
N SER A 131 4.50 -8.38 5.59
CA SER A 131 5.86 -8.90 5.83
C SER A 131 5.84 -10.39 6.17
N ARG A 132 7.00 -11.01 5.97
CA ARG A 132 7.26 -12.39 6.37
C ARG A 132 7.52 -12.48 7.87
N TYR A 133 6.87 -13.41 8.54
CA TYR A 133 7.08 -13.67 9.97
C TYR A 133 7.42 -15.13 10.26
N SER A 134 8.18 -15.38 11.32
CA SER A 134 8.63 -16.73 11.69
C SER A 134 7.60 -17.51 12.51
N HIS A 135 6.58 -16.83 13.06
CA HIS A 135 5.59 -17.45 13.93
C HIS A 135 4.16 -17.19 13.47
N PHE A 136 3.33 -18.24 13.50
CA PHE A 136 1.90 -18.19 13.18
C PHE A 136 1.12 -17.15 14.02
N THR A 137 1.54 -16.88 15.26
CA THR A 137 0.94 -15.83 16.11
C THR A 137 1.03 -14.42 15.49
N GLN A 138 1.91 -14.21 14.50
CA GLN A 138 2.10 -12.93 13.82
C GLN A 138 1.24 -12.78 12.56
N ILE A 139 0.33 -13.72 12.26
CA ILE A 139 -0.63 -13.61 11.13
C ILE A 139 -1.39 -12.29 11.21
N GLY A 140 -1.82 -11.87 12.40
CA GLY A 140 -2.51 -10.59 12.58
C GLY A 140 -1.68 -9.38 12.15
N LYS A 141 -0.38 -9.40 12.41
CA LYS A 141 0.55 -8.34 11.97
C LYS A 141 0.68 -8.33 10.45
N SER A 142 0.98 -9.48 9.84
CA SER A 142 1.10 -9.61 8.38
C SER A 142 -0.20 -9.25 7.65
N TYR A 143 -1.36 -9.61 8.21
CA TYR A 143 -2.66 -9.25 7.67
C TYR A 143 -2.90 -7.73 7.72
N SER A 144 -2.63 -7.08 8.87
CA SER A 144 -2.73 -5.61 8.98
C SER A 144 -1.81 -4.87 8.01
N GLU A 145 -0.61 -5.40 7.78
CA GLU A 145 0.34 -4.87 6.81
C GLU A 145 -0.14 -5.03 5.36
N ALA A 146 -0.71 -6.19 5.02
CA ALA A 146 -1.34 -6.42 3.73
C ALA A 146 -2.52 -5.46 3.50
N GLU A 147 -3.35 -5.20 4.52
CA GLU A 147 -4.42 -4.20 4.45
C GLU A 147 -3.89 -2.79 4.20
N LYS A 148 -2.80 -2.39 4.87
CA LYS A 148 -2.13 -1.11 4.61
C LYS A 148 -1.61 -1.02 3.18
N ALA A 149 -1.03 -2.09 2.65
CA ALA A 149 -0.55 -2.12 1.27
C ALA A 149 -1.68 -2.02 0.24
N VAL A 150 -2.81 -2.68 0.48
CA VAL A 150 -4.03 -2.50 -0.34
C VAL A 150 -4.54 -1.06 -0.26
N SER A 151 -4.62 -0.49 0.94
CA SER A 151 -5.06 0.90 1.14
C SER A 151 -4.13 1.90 0.44
N TYR A 152 -2.83 1.64 0.43
CA TYR A 152 -1.86 2.43 -0.32
C TYR A 152 -2.17 2.39 -1.83
N LEU A 153 -2.32 1.20 -2.43
CA LEU A 153 -2.70 1.05 -3.85
C LEU A 153 -4.04 1.70 -4.18
N LEU A 154 -5.02 1.61 -3.29
CA LEU A 154 -6.32 2.28 -3.44
C LEU A 154 -6.18 3.80 -3.44
N SER A 155 -5.32 4.36 -2.59
CA SER A 155 -5.09 5.80 -2.51
C SER A 155 -4.44 6.36 -3.77
N GLN A 156 -3.54 5.58 -4.39
CA GLN A 156 -2.83 5.90 -5.63
C GLN A 156 -3.63 5.54 -6.90
N GLN A 157 -4.82 4.94 -6.76
CA GLN A 157 -5.61 4.38 -7.87
C GLN A 157 -4.83 3.40 -8.77
N GLN A 158 -3.75 2.81 -8.25
CA GLN A 158 -2.86 1.95 -9.00
C GLN A 158 -3.27 0.49 -8.85
N ASP A 159 -3.40 -0.21 -9.98
CA ASP A 159 -3.50 -1.67 -9.97
C ASP A 159 -2.11 -2.28 -9.86
N GLY A 160 -1.97 -3.34 -9.07
CA GLY A 160 -0.66 -3.94 -8.87
C GLY A 160 -0.63 -4.89 -7.69
N CYS A 161 0.57 -5.38 -7.43
CA CYS A 161 0.94 -5.92 -6.14
C CYS A 161 1.81 -4.88 -5.44
N MET A 162 1.66 -4.77 -4.13
CA MET A 162 2.47 -3.89 -3.30
C MET A 162 2.86 -4.69 -2.06
N LEU A 163 4.16 -4.87 -1.86
CA LEU A 163 4.67 -5.39 -0.60
C LEU A 163 4.62 -4.28 0.41
N TYR A 164 4.18 -4.60 1.62
CA TYR A 164 4.22 -3.66 2.73
C TYR A 164 5.63 -3.08 2.84
N GLU A 165 6.67 -3.93 2.81
CA GLU A 165 8.10 -3.60 2.85
C GLU A 165 8.61 -2.65 1.76
N GLU A 166 7.87 -2.46 0.67
CA GLU A 166 8.22 -1.57 -0.44
C GLU A 166 7.54 -0.19 -0.36
N ILE A 167 6.50 -0.03 0.46
CA ILE A 167 5.77 1.27 0.58
C ILE A 167 6.68 2.41 1.07
N GLY A 168 7.75 2.12 1.81
CA GLY A 168 8.69 3.11 2.33
C GLY A 168 8.08 4.08 3.35
N ILE A 169 8.48 5.35 3.30
CA ILE A 169 8.03 6.38 4.24
C ILE A 169 6.52 6.64 4.18
N ASN A 170 5.87 6.31 3.06
CA ASN A 170 4.42 6.46 2.88
C ASN A 170 3.61 5.66 3.92
N ARG A 171 4.19 4.61 4.53
CA ARG A 171 3.57 3.84 5.61
C ARG A 171 3.14 4.68 6.80
N LEU A 172 3.88 5.75 7.08
CA LEU A 172 3.59 6.66 8.19
C LEU A 172 2.30 7.47 7.95
N PHE A 173 1.85 7.56 6.69
CA PHE A 173 0.73 8.39 6.27
C PHE A 173 -0.50 7.58 5.83
N ILE A 174 -0.42 6.25 5.68
CA ILE A 174 -1.54 5.41 5.20
C ILE A 174 -2.79 5.56 6.07
N ASN A 175 -2.62 5.71 7.39
CA ASN A 175 -3.72 5.83 8.34
C ASN A 175 -4.14 7.29 8.60
N GLN A 176 -3.45 8.27 8.00
CA GLN A 176 -3.81 9.67 8.14
C GLN A 176 -4.92 10.00 7.13
N SER A 177 -5.85 10.87 7.51
CA SER A 177 -6.88 11.30 6.56
C SER A 177 -6.24 12.10 5.43
N LYS A 178 -6.80 11.97 4.21
CA LYS A 178 -6.37 12.79 3.07
C LYS A 178 -6.52 14.29 3.36
N GLU A 179 -7.50 14.66 4.19
CA GLU A 179 -7.77 16.03 4.60
C GLU A 179 -6.68 16.58 5.54
N GLU A 180 -6.22 15.81 6.52
CA GLU A 180 -5.13 16.21 7.41
C GLU A 180 -3.82 16.40 6.64
N VAL A 181 -3.47 15.45 5.76
CA VAL A 181 -2.28 15.55 4.91
C VAL A 181 -2.37 16.79 4.01
N LYS A 182 -3.53 17.03 3.41
CA LYS A 182 -3.78 18.21 2.58
C LYS A 182 -3.66 19.50 3.40
N THR A 183 -4.24 19.54 4.59
CA THR A 183 -4.18 20.71 5.50
C THR A 183 -2.73 21.04 5.85
N PHE A 184 -1.93 20.03 6.21
CA PHE A 184 -0.50 20.21 6.46
C PHE A 184 0.25 20.79 5.24
N ILE A 185 0.00 20.25 4.04
CA ILE A 185 0.60 20.78 2.80
C ILE A 185 0.17 22.23 2.60
N ASP A 186 -1.13 22.52 2.67
CA ASP A 186 -1.67 23.86 2.46
C ASP A 186 -1.11 24.87 3.48
N GLU A 187 -0.98 24.51 4.75
CA GLU A 187 -0.38 25.36 5.80
C GLU A 187 1.09 25.67 5.52
N VAL A 188 1.87 24.68 5.05
CA VAL A 188 3.29 24.88 4.73
C VAL A 188 3.45 25.78 3.51
N PHE A 189 2.65 25.59 2.47
CA PHE A 189 2.77 26.34 1.22
C PHE A 189 1.98 27.66 1.20
N LEU A 190 1.07 27.90 2.17
CA LEU A 190 0.26 29.12 2.26
C LEU A 190 1.08 30.41 2.11
N PRO A 191 2.25 30.59 2.76
CA PRO A 191 3.04 31.81 2.62
C PRO A 191 3.65 32.02 1.23
N LEU A 192 3.72 30.95 0.42
CA LEU A 192 4.30 30.96 -0.93
C LEU A 192 3.25 31.08 -2.04
N LYS A 193 1.95 31.00 -1.73
CA LYS A 193 0.89 31.19 -2.73
C LYS A 193 1.03 32.57 -3.40
N ASN A 194 1.05 32.57 -4.73
CA ASN A 194 1.12 33.79 -5.52
C ASN A 194 -0.22 34.53 -5.44
N ASN A 195 -0.18 35.82 -5.13
CA ASN A 195 -1.38 36.67 -5.13
C ASN A 195 -1.58 37.35 -6.48
N HIS A 196 -0.51 37.48 -7.27
CA HIS A 196 -0.53 38.09 -8.60
C HIS A 196 0.20 37.22 -9.63
N SER A 197 -0.25 37.28 -10.89
CA SER A 197 0.33 36.51 -12.02
C SER A 197 1.79 36.88 -12.33
N ASN A 198 2.26 38.05 -11.89
CA ASN A 198 3.64 38.51 -12.06
C ASN A 198 4.55 38.12 -10.88
N ASP A 199 4.03 37.46 -9.84
CA ASP A 199 4.85 37.03 -8.71
C ASP A 199 5.82 35.92 -9.15
N GLU A 200 7.05 35.98 -8.64
CA GLU A 200 8.03 34.92 -8.86
C GLU A 200 7.47 33.58 -8.39
N PRO A 201 7.67 32.48 -9.16
CA PRO A 201 7.12 31.18 -8.80
C PRO A 201 7.97 30.52 -7.70
N LEU A 202 7.85 31.03 -6.47
CA LEU A 202 8.63 30.60 -5.31
C LEU A 202 8.29 29.16 -4.89
N GLU A 203 7.02 28.79 -4.97
CA GLU A 203 6.56 27.42 -4.73
C GLU A 203 7.23 26.42 -5.67
N GLN A 204 7.20 26.68 -6.99
CA GLN A 204 7.88 25.85 -7.99
C GLN A 204 9.41 25.84 -7.80
N THR A 205 9.97 26.97 -7.37
CA THR A 205 11.40 27.07 -7.08
C THR A 205 11.78 26.15 -5.92
N LEU A 206 10.95 26.09 -4.87
CA LEU A 206 11.15 25.24 -3.71
C LEU A 206 11.03 23.76 -4.06
N GLU A 207 10.01 23.39 -4.83
CA GLU A 207 9.82 22.02 -5.31
C GLU A 207 11.01 21.54 -6.14
N ALA A 208 11.42 22.34 -7.14
CA ALA A 208 12.57 22.02 -7.97
C ALA A 208 13.87 21.92 -7.15
N TYR A 209 14.02 22.73 -6.10
CA TYR A 209 15.16 22.66 -5.21
C TYR A 209 15.23 21.32 -4.46
N PHE A 210 14.11 20.84 -3.92
CA PHE A 210 14.07 19.55 -3.24
C PHE A 210 14.14 18.36 -4.22
N ASP A 211 13.53 18.44 -5.41
CA ASP A 211 13.64 17.41 -6.45
C ASP A 211 15.09 17.21 -6.91
N ASN A 212 15.90 18.28 -6.90
CA ASN A 212 17.33 18.21 -7.21
C ASN A 212 18.23 17.95 -5.98
N ASN A 213 17.69 17.35 -4.92
CA ASN A 213 18.41 17.06 -3.68
C ASN A 213 19.11 18.30 -3.08
N ARG A 214 18.51 19.48 -3.23
CA ARG A 214 19.03 20.78 -2.77
C ARG A 214 20.29 21.24 -3.50
N SER A 215 20.54 20.72 -4.71
CA SER A 215 21.63 21.20 -5.57
C SER A 215 21.24 22.52 -6.25
N ALA A 216 21.85 23.62 -5.82
CA ALA A 216 21.57 24.94 -6.39
C ALA A 216 21.89 25.02 -7.89
N SER A 217 22.96 24.36 -8.34
CA SER A 217 23.35 24.36 -9.75
C SER A 217 22.36 23.61 -10.64
N LEU A 218 21.94 22.41 -10.21
CA LEU A 218 20.96 21.61 -10.95
C LEU A 218 19.59 22.29 -10.96
N THR A 219 19.19 22.85 -9.82
CA THR A 219 17.90 23.56 -9.70
C THR A 219 17.85 24.80 -10.59
N ALA A 220 18.90 25.62 -10.58
CA ALA A 220 18.97 26.82 -11.42
C ALA A 220 18.92 26.45 -12.91
N LYS A 221 19.61 25.37 -13.30
CA LYS A 221 19.56 24.82 -14.66
C LYS A 221 18.16 24.34 -15.04
N GLN A 222 17.48 23.58 -14.16
CA GLN A 222 16.10 23.11 -14.38
C GLN A 222 15.11 24.28 -14.54
N LEU A 223 15.28 25.33 -13.75
CA LEU A 223 14.41 26.50 -13.77
C LEU A 223 14.79 27.53 -14.85
N HIS A 224 15.83 27.26 -15.64
CA HIS A 224 16.39 28.18 -16.64
C HIS A 224 16.73 29.58 -16.07
N ILE A 225 17.27 29.62 -14.85
CA ILE A 225 17.71 30.86 -14.17
C ILE A 225 19.18 30.78 -13.80
N HIS A 226 19.77 31.94 -13.48
CA HIS A 226 21.12 31.98 -12.91
C HIS A 226 21.12 31.50 -11.44
N VAL A 227 22.21 30.87 -11.00
CA VAL A 227 22.36 30.35 -9.62
C VAL A 227 22.19 31.46 -8.57
N ASN A 228 22.64 32.67 -8.85
CA ASN A 228 22.43 33.82 -7.96
C ASN A 228 20.95 34.18 -7.80
N THR A 229 20.16 34.11 -8.88
CA THR A 229 18.71 34.33 -8.84
C THR A 229 18.04 33.24 -8.00
N LEU A 230 18.50 31.99 -8.09
CA LEU A 230 18.01 30.92 -7.21
C LEU A 230 18.29 31.24 -5.74
N TYR A 231 19.51 31.66 -5.37
CA TYR A 231 19.82 32.03 -3.99
C TYR A 231 18.94 33.17 -3.46
N GLN A 232 18.65 34.17 -4.30
CA GLN A 232 17.72 35.25 -3.94
C GLN A 232 16.31 34.72 -3.66
N ARG A 233 15.80 33.83 -4.53
CA ARG A 233 14.48 33.20 -4.32
C ARG A 233 14.45 32.33 -3.08
N LEU A 234 15.48 31.53 -2.82
CA LEU A 234 15.58 30.71 -1.61
C LEU A 234 15.58 31.57 -0.34
N LYS A 235 16.32 32.68 -0.32
CA LYS A 235 16.31 33.63 0.81
C LYS A 235 14.93 34.27 1.01
N LYS A 236 14.22 34.58 -0.08
CA LYS A 236 12.85 35.11 -0.04
C LYS A 236 11.85 34.06 0.48
N ILE A 237 12.05 32.78 0.14
CA ILE A 237 11.27 31.66 0.67
C ILE A 237 11.48 31.53 2.18
N GLU A 238 12.73 31.54 2.66
CA GLU A 238 13.04 31.51 4.10
C GLU A 238 12.32 32.64 4.85
N GLY A 239 12.37 33.87 4.31
CA GLY A 239 11.69 35.03 4.89
C GLY A 239 10.17 34.91 4.90
N LYS A 240 9.55 34.48 3.78
CA LYS A 240 8.08 34.34 3.69
C LYS A 240 7.54 33.25 4.61
N MET A 241 8.23 32.11 4.69
CA MET A 241 7.81 30.99 5.52
C MET A 241 8.25 31.12 6.98
N ASN A 242 9.07 32.13 7.30
CA ASN A 242 9.71 32.30 8.60
C ASN A 242 10.48 31.04 9.05
N ILE A 243 11.27 30.47 8.15
CA ILE A 243 12.06 29.26 8.37
C ILE A 243 13.55 29.51 8.10
N SER A 244 14.36 28.48 8.37
CA SER A 244 15.75 28.45 7.95
C SER A 244 16.09 27.06 7.40
N PHE A 245 16.68 27.00 6.21
CA PHE A 245 17.10 25.73 5.58
C PHE A 245 18.32 25.09 6.26
N THR A 246 19.00 25.80 7.17
CA THR A 246 20.07 25.24 8.01
C THR A 246 19.54 24.61 9.30
N ASN A 247 18.31 24.96 9.71
CA ASN A 247 17.64 24.30 10.83
C ASN A 247 17.03 22.97 10.36
N SER A 248 17.36 21.88 11.06
CA SER A 248 16.98 20.52 10.67
C SER A 248 15.46 20.28 10.72
N GLU A 249 14.76 20.83 11.71
CA GLU A 249 13.31 20.67 11.88
C GLU A 249 12.54 21.42 10.79
N HIS A 250 12.94 22.67 10.53
CA HIS A 250 12.39 23.48 9.45
C HIS A 250 12.60 22.82 8.08
N LEU A 251 13.82 22.35 7.83
CA LEU A 251 14.16 21.66 6.60
C LEU A 251 13.29 20.40 6.42
N LEU A 252 13.18 19.57 7.46
CA LEU A 252 12.38 18.35 7.43
C LEU A 252 10.90 18.65 7.16
N LYS A 253 10.33 19.66 7.83
CA LYS A 253 8.94 20.08 7.63
C LYS A 253 8.66 20.42 6.16
N VAL A 254 9.53 21.23 5.56
CA VAL A 254 9.34 21.66 4.16
C VAL A 254 9.60 20.52 3.18
N GLN A 255 10.66 19.73 3.40
CA GLN A 255 10.96 18.57 2.57
C GLN A 255 9.81 17.56 2.58
N LEU A 256 9.22 17.32 3.76
CA LEU A 256 8.08 16.44 3.92
C LEU A 256 6.84 17.00 3.19
N ALA A 257 6.56 18.30 3.30
CA ALA A 257 5.47 18.92 2.58
C ALA A 257 5.64 18.81 1.05
N CYS A 258 6.86 19.06 0.53
CA CYS A 258 7.18 18.88 -0.89
C CYS A 258 6.97 17.42 -1.32
N TYR A 259 7.47 16.47 -0.52
CA TYR A 259 7.29 15.04 -0.75
C TYR A 259 5.81 14.67 -0.80
N LEU A 260 5.03 14.98 0.25
CA LEU A 260 3.61 14.64 0.33
C LEU A 260 2.79 15.28 -0.79
N LYS A 261 3.10 16.52 -1.18
CA LYS A 261 2.43 17.19 -2.30
C LYS A 261 2.61 16.41 -3.60
N LYS A 262 3.82 15.94 -3.90
CA LYS A 262 4.10 15.12 -5.10
C LYS A 262 3.28 13.81 -5.11
N PHE A 263 3.06 13.19 -3.96
CA PHE A 263 2.31 11.93 -3.83
C PHE A 263 0.78 12.10 -3.79
N HIS A 264 0.27 13.27 -3.42
CA HIS A 264 -1.17 13.50 -3.24
C HIS A 264 -1.82 14.40 -4.31
N TYR A 265 -1.03 15.11 -5.11
CA TYR A 265 -1.50 16.04 -6.16
C TYR A 265 -1.05 15.67 -7.58
N SER A 266 -0.51 14.46 -7.79
CA SER A 266 -0.18 13.94 -9.14
C SER A 266 -1.30 13.08 -9.71
#